data_AF-A0A0D0SJD2-F1
#
_entry.id   AF-A0A0D0SJD2-F1
#
_cell.length_a   1.000
_cell.length_b   1.000
_cell.length_c   1.000
_cell.angle_alpha   90.00
_cell.angle_beta   90.00
_cell.angle_gamma   90.00
#
_symmetry.space_group_name_H-M   'P 1'
#
loop_
_entity.id
_entity.type
_entity.pdbx_description
1 polymer ?
#
loop_
_entity_poly.entity_id
_entity_poly.type
_entity_poly.pdbx_seq_one_letter_code
_entity_poly.pdbx_strand_id
1 'polypeptide(L)'
;MLITQLKSKETIASLASGKAFIIICHGCKEVSFPEAEAKALVDEFKENGKLTGSITTDYICNPDNMKLRLEKHMGEIQAADVVLVCSCGVGVQTIAEYLDNKKYMHVVIPMHYQVVRVLLHSNTTVISVVSVI
;
A
#
# COMPACT_ATOMS: atom_id res chain seq x y z
N MET A 1 -9.80 -2.46 -19.20
CA MET A 1 -10.47 -1.69 -18.13
C MET A 1 -9.99 -2.25 -16.81
N LEU A 2 -9.22 -1.48 -16.04
CA LEU A 2 -8.67 -1.92 -14.75
C LEU A 2 -9.73 -1.68 -13.67
N ILE A 3 -10.60 -2.67 -13.43
CA ILE A 3 -11.53 -2.63 -12.30
C ILE A 3 -10.73 -2.89 -11.03
N THR A 4 -10.88 -2.02 -10.05
CA THR A 4 -10.15 -2.14 -8.78
C THR A 4 -11.12 -2.34 -7.59
N GLN A 5 -10.96 -3.41 -6.80
CA GLN A 5 -11.57 -3.67 -5.50
C GLN A 5 -10.54 -3.99 -4.40
N LEU A 6 -10.82 -3.60 -3.15
CA LEU A 6 -9.94 -3.89 -2.03
C LEU A 6 -9.85 -5.41 -1.73
N LYS A 7 -8.76 -5.84 -1.09
CA LYS A 7 -8.67 -7.19 -0.50
C LYS A 7 -9.65 -7.29 0.67
N SER A 8 -10.12 -8.50 0.96
CA SER A 8 -10.97 -8.78 2.11
C SER A 8 -10.34 -8.23 3.39
N LYS A 9 -11.16 -7.66 4.27
CA LYS A 9 -10.71 -7.07 5.54
C LYS A 9 -9.86 -8.03 6.38
N GLU A 10 -10.27 -9.30 6.44
CA GLU A 10 -9.55 -10.35 7.16
C GLU A 10 -8.12 -10.54 6.65
N THR A 11 -7.94 -10.48 5.32
CA THR A 11 -6.62 -10.54 4.69
C THR A 11 -5.80 -9.32 5.07
N ILE A 12 -6.36 -8.12 4.99
CA ILE A 12 -5.64 -6.88 5.35
C ILE A 12 -5.24 -6.89 6.83
N ALA A 13 -6.14 -7.32 7.73
CA ALA A 13 -5.88 -7.43 9.16
C ALA A 13 -4.79 -8.45 9.48
N SER A 14 -4.79 -9.60 8.79
CA SER A 14 -3.76 -10.64 8.96
C SER A 14 -2.38 -10.16 8.51
N LEU A 15 -2.34 -9.32 7.48
CA LEU A 15 -1.12 -8.76 6.92
C LEU A 15 -0.61 -7.53 7.70
N ALA A 16 -1.49 -6.88 8.45
CA ALA A 16 -1.21 -5.71 9.25
C ALA A 16 -1.32 -6.01 10.75
N SER A 17 -0.51 -6.96 11.22
CA SER A 17 -0.49 -7.37 12.63
C SER A 17 0.08 -6.30 13.59
N GLY A 18 0.62 -5.20 13.08
CA GLY A 18 1.22 -4.11 13.86
C GLY A 18 0.70 -2.72 13.47
N LYS A 19 1.49 -1.69 13.75
CA LYS A 19 1.14 -0.33 13.33
C LYS A 19 1.29 -0.16 11.82
N ALA A 20 0.39 0.53 11.16
CA ALA A 20 0.39 0.69 9.72
C ALA A 20 0.50 2.15 9.30
N PHE A 21 1.28 2.39 8.24
CA PHE A 21 1.20 3.61 7.45
C PHE A 21 0.41 3.32 6.17
N ILE A 22 -0.53 4.18 5.80
CA ILE A 22 -1.43 3.91 4.67
C ILE A 22 -1.24 4.95 3.56
N ILE A 23 -0.94 4.49 2.35
CA ILE A 23 -0.82 5.30 1.14
C ILE A 23 -2.01 5.01 0.23
N ILE A 24 -2.76 6.04 -0.17
CA ILE A 24 -3.90 5.94 -1.06
C ILE A 24 -3.62 6.73 -2.33
N CYS A 25 -3.71 6.06 -3.49
CA CYS A 25 -3.56 6.68 -4.81
C CYS A 25 -4.92 6.90 -5.47
N HIS A 26 -5.23 8.15 -5.79
CA HIS A 26 -6.44 8.59 -6.49
C HIS A 26 -6.22 8.90 -7.98
N GLY A 27 -4.98 8.74 -8.49
CA GLY A 27 -4.62 9.14 -9.86
C GLY A 27 -5.40 8.43 -10.96
N CYS A 28 -5.95 7.24 -10.69
CA CYS A 28 -6.78 6.47 -11.62
C CYS A 28 -8.24 6.34 -11.15
N LYS A 29 -8.72 7.23 -10.27
CA LYS A 29 -10.09 7.14 -9.71
C LYS A 29 -11.19 7.14 -10.78
N GLU A 30 -10.96 7.84 -11.88
CA GLU A 30 -11.90 7.97 -13.00
C GLU A 30 -12.17 6.64 -13.72
N VAL A 31 -11.27 5.66 -13.60
CA VAL A 31 -11.39 4.36 -14.29
C VAL A 31 -11.87 3.22 -13.39
N SER A 32 -12.18 3.50 -12.11
CA SER A 32 -12.66 2.61 -11.03
C SER A 32 -11.63 2.50 -9.89
N PHE A 33 -11.89 3.19 -8.78
CA PHE A 33 -11.20 3.04 -7.49
C PHE A 33 -12.20 3.06 -6.32
N PRO A 34 -12.11 2.13 -5.36
CA PRO A 34 -13.04 2.05 -4.23
C PRO A 34 -12.66 3.05 -3.13
N GLU A 35 -12.86 4.35 -3.39
CA GLU A 35 -12.52 5.44 -2.45
C GLU A 35 -13.16 5.26 -1.07
N ALA A 36 -14.44 4.86 -1.05
CA ALA A 36 -15.18 4.67 0.19
C ALA A 36 -14.57 3.56 1.07
N GLU A 37 -14.16 2.46 0.45
CA GLU A 37 -13.56 1.34 1.16
C GLU A 37 -12.14 1.69 1.65
N ALA A 38 -11.35 2.40 0.83
CA ALA A 38 -10.01 2.83 1.21
C ALA A 38 -10.05 3.82 2.38
N LYS A 39 -11.03 4.73 2.38
CA LYS A 39 -11.27 5.62 3.51
C LYS A 39 -11.70 4.86 4.76
N ALA A 40 -12.65 3.92 4.62
CA ALA A 40 -13.10 3.09 5.75
C ALA A 40 -11.95 2.29 6.37
N LEU A 41 -10.99 1.82 5.56
CA LEU A 41 -9.79 1.15 6.06
C LEU A 41 -8.93 2.09 6.91
N VAL A 42 -8.71 3.34 6.48
CA VAL A 42 -7.95 4.32 7.27
C VAL A 42 -8.64 4.61 8.60
N ASP A 43 -9.96 4.82 8.56
CA ASP A 43 -10.75 5.07 9.78
C ASP A 43 -10.67 3.88 10.74
N GLU A 44 -10.80 2.64 10.26
CA GLU A 44 -10.70 1.43 11.07
C GLU A 44 -9.31 1.28 11.72
N PHE A 45 -8.23 1.55 11.00
CA PHE A 45 -6.87 1.52 11.56
C PHE A 45 -6.63 2.62 12.59
N LYS A 46 -7.26 3.78 12.38
CA LYS A 46 -7.22 4.90 13.32
C LYS A 46 -7.96 4.56 14.62
N GLU A 47 -9.18 4.01 14.52
CA GLU A 47 -9.99 3.60 15.67
C GLU A 47 -9.31 2.49 16.48
N ASN A 48 -8.64 1.55 15.81
CA ASN A 48 -7.88 0.49 16.46
C ASN A 48 -6.53 0.95 17.05
N GLY A 49 -6.16 2.23 16.93
CA GLY A 49 -4.89 2.77 17.42
C GLY A 49 -3.66 2.22 16.70
N LYS A 50 -3.85 1.62 15.52
CA LYS A 50 -2.79 1.02 14.70
C LYS A 50 -2.26 1.96 13.63
N LEU A 51 -2.93 3.06 13.33
CA LEU A 51 -2.47 4.01 12.31
C LEU A 51 -1.30 4.86 12.81
N THR A 52 -0.16 4.81 12.12
CA THR A 52 0.95 5.75 12.37
C THR A 52 0.83 7.03 11.56
N GLY A 53 0.17 6.94 10.41
CA GLY A 53 -0.01 8.03 9.47
C GLY A 53 -0.70 7.55 8.21
N SER A 54 -1.24 8.49 7.45
CA SER A 54 -1.77 8.21 6.12
C SER A 54 -1.53 9.37 5.16
N ILE A 55 -1.44 9.03 3.87
CA ILE A 55 -1.29 9.99 2.80
C ILE A 55 -2.20 9.61 1.63
N THR A 56 -3.04 10.55 1.22
CA THR A 56 -3.86 10.44 0.02
C THR A 56 -3.30 11.36 -1.04
N THR A 57 -3.17 10.87 -2.27
CA THR A 57 -2.61 11.64 -3.39
C THR A 57 -2.98 11.08 -4.73
N ASP A 58 -2.82 11.90 -5.76
CA ASP A 58 -2.84 11.45 -7.13
C ASP A 58 -1.43 10.99 -7.58
N TYR A 59 -1.41 10.04 -8.52
CA TYR A 59 -0.24 9.61 -9.29
C TYR A 59 1.03 9.26 -8.49
N ILE A 60 0.94 8.29 -7.59
CA ILE A 60 2.14 7.76 -6.89
C ILE A 60 3.14 7.04 -7.81
N CYS A 61 2.74 6.78 -9.06
CA CYS A 61 3.62 6.27 -10.11
C CYS A 61 4.61 7.32 -10.66
N ASN A 62 4.53 8.58 -10.20
CA ASN A 62 5.52 9.59 -10.49
C ASN A 62 6.62 9.60 -9.40
N PRO A 63 7.82 9.07 -9.68
CA PRO A 63 8.88 8.90 -8.68
C PRO A 63 9.36 10.23 -8.08
N ASP A 64 9.59 11.25 -8.90
CA ASP A 64 10.10 12.56 -8.46
C ASP A 64 9.17 13.23 -7.45
N ASN A 65 7.87 13.23 -7.74
CA ASN A 65 6.87 13.79 -6.84
C ASN A 65 6.71 12.94 -5.57
N MET A 66 6.78 11.61 -5.71
CA MET A 66 6.55 10.71 -4.58
C MET A 66 7.66 10.80 -3.54
N LYS A 67 8.93 10.97 -3.97
CA LYS A 67 10.08 11.11 -3.07
C LYS A 67 9.88 12.23 -2.04
N LEU A 68 9.57 13.44 -2.51
CA LEU A 68 9.36 14.61 -1.66
C LEU A 68 8.21 14.42 -0.66
N ARG A 69 7.22 13.60 -1.03
CA ARG A 69 6.05 13.30 -0.20
C ARG A 69 6.41 12.25 0.85
N LEU A 70 7.15 11.22 0.49
CA LEU A 70 7.67 10.22 1.43
C LEU A 70 8.61 10.84 2.47
N GLU A 71 9.49 11.77 2.06
CA GLU A 71 10.42 12.44 2.98
C GLU A 71 9.70 13.20 4.11
N LYS A 72 8.56 13.83 3.82
CA LYS A 72 7.73 14.54 4.82
C LYS A 72 7.10 13.61 5.85
N HIS A 73 6.80 12.37 5.46
CA HIS A 73 6.14 11.37 6.31
C HIS A 73 7.11 10.28 6.78
N MET A 74 8.42 10.45 6.57
CA MET A 74 9.42 9.43 6.86
C MET A 74 9.41 9.01 8.33
N GLY A 75 9.12 9.94 9.25
CA GLY A 75 8.96 9.63 10.67
C GLY A 75 7.81 8.65 10.96
N GLU A 76 6.65 8.89 10.35
CA GLU A 76 5.45 8.03 10.48
C GLU A 76 5.65 6.67 9.81
N ILE A 77 6.35 6.65 8.66
CA ILE A 77 6.73 5.44 7.92
C ILE A 77 7.70 4.59 8.74
N GLN A 78 8.71 5.19 9.38
CA GLN A 78 9.65 4.46 10.23
C GLN A 78 9.00 3.90 11.50
N ALA A 79 7.99 4.59 12.04
CA ALA A 79 7.22 4.15 13.19
C ALA A 79 6.21 3.03 12.86
N ALA A 80 5.76 2.93 11.61
CA ALA A 80 4.87 1.86 11.16
C ALA A 80 5.61 0.55 11.06
N ASP A 81 4.95 -0.58 11.36
CA ASP A 81 5.36 -1.99 11.17
C ASP A 81 5.02 -2.56 9.79
N VAL A 82 4.14 -1.88 9.04
CA VAL A 82 3.70 -2.24 7.70
C VAL A 82 3.33 -0.97 6.93
N VAL A 83 3.56 -0.96 5.61
CA VAL A 83 3.08 0.12 4.73
C VAL A 83 2.03 -0.46 3.78
N LEU A 84 0.78 -0.02 3.93
CA LEU A 84 -0.32 -0.43 3.07
C LEU A 84 -0.41 0.54 1.90
N VAL A 85 -0.39 0.03 0.66
CA VAL A 85 -0.44 0.86 -0.55
C VAL A 85 -1.67 0.50 -1.37
N CYS A 86 -2.67 1.36 -1.32
CA CYS A 86 -3.89 1.27 -2.10
C CYS A 86 -3.67 1.97 -3.46
N SER A 87 -3.15 1.23 -4.44
CA SER A 87 -2.82 1.76 -5.77
C SER A 87 -2.76 0.64 -6.81
N CYS A 88 -2.65 1.02 -8.08
CA CYS A 88 -2.34 0.08 -9.15
C CYS A 88 -0.91 -0.50 -9.03
N GLY A 89 -0.64 -1.59 -9.76
CA GLY A 89 0.66 -2.28 -9.70
C GLY A 89 1.87 -1.37 -9.96
N VAL A 90 1.77 -0.43 -10.91
CA VAL A 90 2.85 0.54 -11.21
C VAL A 90 3.16 1.43 -10.00
N GLY A 91 2.12 1.92 -9.33
CA GLY A 91 2.30 2.75 -8.16
C GLY A 91 2.93 1.99 -7.00
N VAL A 92 2.54 0.73 -6.81
CA VAL A 92 3.14 -0.11 -5.76
C VAL A 92 4.61 -0.39 -6.04
N GLN A 93 4.99 -0.66 -7.29
CA GLN A 93 6.40 -0.82 -7.68
C GLN A 93 7.21 0.45 -7.39
N THR A 94 6.67 1.63 -7.68
CA THR A 94 7.33 2.91 -7.40
C THR A 94 7.60 3.07 -5.90
N ILE A 95 6.63 2.73 -5.04
CA ILE A 95 6.82 2.78 -3.58
C ILE A 95 7.85 1.75 -3.10
N ALA A 96 7.89 0.57 -3.73
CA ALA A 96 8.86 -0.49 -3.41
C ALA A 96 10.31 0.00 -3.55
N GLU A 97 10.59 0.74 -4.62
CA GLU A 97 11.94 1.28 -4.90
C GLU A 97 12.41 2.27 -3.82
N TYR A 98 11.49 2.96 -3.15
CA TYR A 98 11.84 3.91 -2.09
C TYR A 98 11.91 3.28 -0.70
N LEU A 99 11.21 2.16 -0.48
CA LEU A 99 11.11 1.50 0.82
C LEU A 99 12.00 0.25 0.83
N ASP A 100 13.30 0.47 0.75
CA ASP A 100 14.29 -0.56 0.41
C ASP A 100 14.38 -1.75 1.39
N ASN A 101 14.05 -1.58 2.68
CA ASN A 101 14.28 -2.67 3.67
C ASN A 101 13.41 -2.58 4.94
N LYS A 102 12.36 -1.77 4.93
CA LYS A 102 11.52 -1.59 6.10
C LYS A 102 10.08 -1.83 5.71
N LYS A 103 9.65 -3.06 5.98
CA LYS A 103 8.28 -3.41 6.34
C LYS A 103 7.31 -3.58 5.18
N TYR A 104 6.46 -4.58 5.36
CA TYR A 104 5.68 -5.26 4.32
C TYR A 104 4.87 -4.27 3.48
N MET A 105 4.83 -4.52 2.17
CA MET A 105 4.07 -3.71 1.22
C MET A 105 2.93 -4.55 0.64
N HIS A 106 1.69 -4.21 1.01
CA HIS A 106 0.53 -4.91 0.50
C HIS A 106 -0.19 -4.09 -0.55
N VAL A 107 -0.13 -4.63 -1.78
CA VAL A 107 -0.97 -4.24 -2.91
C VAL A 107 -2.41 -4.51 -2.53
N VAL A 108 -3.18 -3.44 -2.48
CA VAL A 108 -4.58 -3.59 -2.77
C VAL A 108 -4.72 -3.26 -4.26
N ILE A 109 -5.15 -4.27 -5.03
CA ILE A 109 -5.82 -4.23 -6.35
C ILE A 109 -4.99 -4.35 -7.68
N PRO A 110 -5.23 -5.32 -8.64
CA PRO A 110 -6.49 -5.78 -9.27
C PRO A 110 -6.79 -7.29 -9.34
N MET A 111 -8.09 -7.62 -9.49
CA MET A 111 -8.71 -8.96 -9.44
C MET A 111 -8.17 -10.01 -10.45
N HIS A 112 -7.48 -9.58 -11.51
CA HIS A 112 -6.85 -10.48 -12.50
C HIS A 112 -5.33 -10.63 -12.36
N TYR A 113 -4.70 -9.90 -11.45
CA TYR A 113 -3.29 -10.11 -11.11
C TYR A 113 -3.22 -10.60 -9.67
N GLN A 114 -2.75 -11.84 -9.49
CA GLN A 114 -2.55 -12.44 -8.17
C GLN A 114 -1.80 -11.47 -7.26
N VAL A 115 -2.17 -11.49 -5.97
CA VAL A 115 -1.55 -10.73 -4.88
C VAL A 115 -0.04 -10.64 -5.09
N VAL A 116 0.49 -9.48 -5.47
CA VAL A 116 1.94 -9.29 -5.45
C VAL A 116 2.31 -9.03 -4.01
N ARG A 117 2.61 -10.10 -3.27
CA ARG A 117 3.24 -10.02 -1.96
C ARG A 117 4.72 -9.73 -2.21
N VAL A 118 5.08 -8.45 -2.32
CA VAL A 118 6.51 -8.07 -2.39
C VAL A 118 7.10 -8.26 -0.98
N LEU A 119 7.63 -9.46 -0.73
CA LEU A 119 8.42 -9.76 0.46
C LEU A 119 9.84 -9.25 0.22
N LEU A 120 10.10 -8.00 0.57
CA LEU A 120 11.48 -7.52 0.71
C LEU A 120 12.05 -8.12 2.00
N HIS A 121 12.64 -9.31 1.90
CA HIS A 121 13.52 -9.82 2.95
C HIS A 121 14.94 -9.36 2.62
N SER A 122 15.58 -8.77 3.62
CA SER A 122 16.96 -8.33 3.70
C SER A 122 17.86 -8.89 2.58
N ASN A 123 18.28 -8.01 1.68
CA ASN A 123 19.26 -8.24 0.60
C ASN A 123 18.87 -9.15 -0.58
N THR A 124 17.60 -9.48 -0.79
CA THR A 124 17.16 -10.00 -2.10
C THR A 124 15.77 -9.49 -2.44
N THR A 125 15.64 -8.73 -3.53
CA THR A 125 14.34 -8.37 -4.12
C THR A 125 13.72 -9.62 -4.71
N VAL A 126 13.15 -10.47 -3.87
CA VAL A 126 12.33 -11.60 -4.32
C VAL A 126 10.93 -11.06 -4.53
N ILE A 127 10.58 -10.77 -5.78
CA ILE A 127 9.19 -10.60 -6.20
C ILE A 127 8.56 -12.00 -6.13
N SER A 128 8.21 -12.44 -4.92
CA SER A 128 7.45 -13.66 -4.72
C SER A 128 6.01 -13.38 -5.13
N VAL A 129 5.67 -13.70 -6.38
CA VAL A 129 4.29 -13.91 -6.76
C VAL A 129 3.82 -15.15 -5.99
N VAL A 130 3.29 -14.95 -4.77
CA VAL A 130 2.69 -16.05 -4.02
C VAL A 130 1.37 -16.36 -4.71
N SER A 131 1.44 -17.35 -5.61
CA SER A 131 0.27 -18.00 -6.17
C SER A 131 -0.41 -18.77 -5.03
N VAL A 132 -1.32 -18.12 -4.32
CA VAL A 132 -2.27 -18.85 -3.46
C VAL A 132 -3.28 -19.44 -4.42
N ILE A 133 -3.19 -20.76 -4.60
CA ILE A 133 -4.17 -21.60 -5.30
C ILE A 133 -5.48 -21.57 -4.51
#